data_AF-A0A926TAW6-F1
#
_entry.id   AF-A0A926TAW6-F1
#
_cell.length_a   1.000
_cell.length_b   1.000
_cell.length_c   1.000
_cell.angle_alpha   90.00
_cell.angle_beta   90.00
_cell.angle_gamma   90.00
#
_symmetry.space_group_name_H-M   'P 1'
#
loop_
_entity.id
_entity.type
_entity.pdbx_description
1 polymer ?
#
loop_
_entity_poly.entity_id
_entity_poly.type
_entity_poly.pdbx_seq_one_letter_code
_entity_poly.pdbx_strand_id
1 'polypeptide(L)'
;MFFLVPFYCLLFTWPIESTFAAEFISKKPQPPSENSNFVCQTAELEPLFNRLIVDLPSYANRVIQRSRSVGVTEGLSYVIIAGFPEYEPLPLGPGRSPKSASLDIGEPVEPSSDEPRQVFISTLERNYATGTLVELQHYHWVFLTKTQSGWRLAMMFSRLGTYPAGKPPLPPRDSSTGVIAQAINTWLRDCRAGVIR
;
A
#
# COMPACT_ATOMS: atom_id res chain seq x y z
N MET A 1 4.29 -80.56 16.96
CA MET A 1 2.92 -80.89 17.39
C MET A 1 2.49 -79.79 18.37
N PHE A 2 2.19 -78.58 17.88
CA PHE A 2 0.84 -78.06 17.55
C PHE A 2 -0.19 -78.24 18.67
N PHE A 3 -0.54 -77.13 19.35
CA PHE A 3 -1.89 -76.69 19.74
C PHE A 3 -1.76 -75.20 20.16
N LEU A 4 -2.08 -74.24 19.29
CA LEU A 4 -3.40 -73.60 19.08
C LEU A 4 -3.92 -72.84 20.32
N VAL A 5 -3.75 -71.52 20.31
CA VAL A 5 -4.53 -70.56 21.11
C VAL A 5 -5.45 -69.81 20.13
N PRO A 6 -6.79 -69.85 20.30
CA PRO A 6 -7.70 -69.13 19.44
C PRO A 6 -7.84 -67.67 19.89
N PHE A 7 -7.59 -66.78 18.93
CA PHE A 7 -7.81 -65.34 19.00
C PHE A 7 -9.31 -65.08 18.76
N TYR A 8 -10.07 -64.74 19.80
CA TYR A 8 -11.46 -64.31 19.64
C TYR A 8 -11.55 -62.79 19.69
N CYS A 9 -11.94 -62.23 18.54
CA CYS A 9 -12.33 -60.85 18.35
C CYS A 9 -13.51 -60.50 19.27
N LEU A 10 -13.40 -59.41 20.03
CA LEU A 10 -14.56 -58.67 20.49
C LEU A 10 -14.48 -57.24 19.95
N LEU A 11 -15.60 -56.90 19.30
CA LEU A 11 -15.81 -55.80 18.38
C LEU A 11 -15.92 -54.47 19.12
N PHE A 12 -15.18 -53.50 18.58
CA PHE A 12 -15.43 -52.07 18.68
C PHE A 12 -16.89 -51.75 18.35
N THR A 13 -17.60 -51.08 19.26
CA THR A 13 -18.63 -50.08 18.89
C THR A 13 -18.62 -48.95 19.92
N TRP A 14 -17.83 -47.91 19.63
CA TRP A 14 -18.04 -46.58 20.22
C TRP A 14 -18.92 -45.79 19.25
N PRO A 15 -20.03 -45.18 19.69
CA PRO A 15 -20.78 -44.28 18.83
C PRO A 15 -20.02 -42.95 18.73
N ILE A 16 -19.52 -42.64 17.54
CA ILE A 16 -19.10 -41.30 17.16
C ILE A 16 -20.38 -40.58 16.74
N GLU A 17 -21.00 -39.82 17.64
CA GLU A 17 -22.00 -38.83 17.25
C GLU A 17 -21.27 -37.62 16.65
N SER A 18 -21.23 -37.59 15.32
CA SER A 18 -20.84 -36.42 14.54
C SER A 18 -22.06 -35.51 14.34
N THR A 19 -22.25 -34.53 15.22
CA THR A 19 -23.11 -33.37 14.94
C THR A 19 -22.24 -32.16 14.60
N PHE A 20 -21.85 -32.08 13.33
CA PHE A 20 -21.41 -30.85 12.70
C PHE A 20 -22.65 -29.98 12.45
N ALA A 21 -22.78 -28.88 13.19
CA ALA A 21 -23.62 -27.75 12.81
C ALA A 21 -22.83 -26.46 13.06
N ALA A 22 -21.85 -26.20 12.20
CA ALA A 22 -21.27 -24.87 12.08
C ALA A 22 -22.24 -24.03 11.24
N GLU A 23 -23.06 -23.25 11.93
CA GLU A 23 -23.93 -22.24 11.33
C GLU A 23 -23.05 -21.11 10.78
N PHE A 24 -22.56 -21.29 9.55
CA PHE A 24 -21.94 -20.23 8.78
C PHE A 24 -23.05 -19.27 8.36
N ILE A 25 -23.27 -18.23 9.18
CA ILE A 25 -24.04 -17.06 8.79
C ILE A 25 -23.35 -16.47 7.56
N SER A 26 -23.92 -16.77 6.39
CA SER A 26 -23.56 -16.20 5.10
C SER A 26 -23.86 -14.70 5.14
N LYS A 27 -22.88 -13.92 5.62
CA LYS A 27 -22.91 -12.46 5.47
C LYS A 27 -22.55 -12.17 4.02
N LYS A 28 -23.58 -12.03 3.18
CA LYS A 28 -23.47 -11.54 1.79
C LYS A 28 -22.58 -10.29 1.79
N PRO A 29 -21.53 -10.21 0.95
CA PRO A 29 -20.71 -9.01 0.85
C PRO A 29 -21.62 -7.83 0.49
N GLN A 30 -21.74 -6.87 1.39
CA GLN A 30 -22.39 -5.61 1.07
C GLN A 30 -21.51 -4.88 0.05
N PRO A 31 -22.07 -4.39 -1.07
CA PRO A 31 -21.34 -3.46 -1.92
C PRO A 31 -20.89 -2.27 -1.05
N PRO A 32 -19.68 -1.72 -1.28
CA PRO A 32 -19.22 -0.55 -0.55
C PRO A 32 -20.30 0.53 -0.67
N SER A 33 -20.75 1.04 0.48
CA SER A 33 -21.84 2.00 0.56
C SER A 33 -21.52 3.20 -0.34
N GLU A 34 -22.28 3.33 -1.43
CA GLU A 34 -22.30 4.53 -2.25
C GLU A 34 -22.72 5.71 -1.38
N ASN A 35 -21.95 6.79 -1.48
CA ASN A 35 -22.22 8.13 -0.96
C ASN A 35 -22.10 8.33 0.55
N SER A 36 -20.91 8.09 1.10
CA SER A 36 -20.37 9.09 2.01
C SER A 36 -19.77 10.22 1.17
N ASN A 37 -20.21 11.47 1.39
CA ASN A 37 -19.57 12.64 0.80
C ASN A 37 -18.10 12.65 1.22
N PHE A 38 -17.21 12.10 0.40
CA PHE A 38 -15.79 12.09 0.70
C PHE A 38 -15.25 13.51 0.54
N VAL A 39 -15.00 14.16 1.68
CA VAL A 39 -14.44 15.52 1.70
C VAL A 39 -12.94 15.42 1.94
N CYS A 40 -12.16 15.68 0.90
CA CYS A 40 -10.69 15.62 0.93
C CYS A 40 -10.03 16.46 2.03
N GLN A 41 -10.70 17.53 2.47
CA GLN A 41 -10.19 18.45 3.49
C GLN A 41 -10.24 17.82 4.89
N THR A 42 -11.26 17.01 5.17
CA THR A 42 -11.48 16.37 6.47
C THR A 42 -11.19 14.87 6.46
N ALA A 43 -10.86 14.31 5.30
CA ALA A 43 -10.53 12.90 5.16
C ALA A 43 -9.33 12.51 6.03
N GLU A 44 -9.46 11.40 6.74
CA GLU A 44 -8.32 10.75 7.37
C GLU A 44 -7.38 10.14 6.34
N LEU A 45 -6.15 9.84 6.77
CA LEU A 45 -5.06 9.46 5.87
C LEU A 45 -5.37 8.18 5.07
N GLU A 46 -5.90 7.15 5.74
CA GLU A 46 -6.19 5.87 5.10
C GLU A 46 -7.27 5.95 4.01
N PRO A 47 -8.48 6.50 4.25
CA PRO A 47 -9.48 6.62 3.20
C PRO A 47 -9.03 7.54 2.05
N LEU A 48 -8.19 8.53 2.33
CA LEU A 48 -7.55 9.36 1.31
C LEU A 48 -6.62 8.54 0.42
N PHE A 49 -5.71 7.75 1.00
CA PHE A 49 -4.74 6.96 0.26
C PHE A 49 -5.38 5.81 -0.52
N ASN A 50 -6.46 5.21 0.01
CA ASN A 50 -7.21 4.18 -0.70
C ASN A 50 -7.77 4.70 -2.05
N ARG A 51 -8.21 5.97 -2.10
CA ARG A 51 -8.64 6.61 -3.36
C ARG A 51 -7.44 7.02 -4.21
N LEU A 52 -6.43 7.63 -3.60
CA LEU A 52 -5.23 8.10 -4.29
C LEU A 52 -4.54 6.98 -5.07
N ILE A 53 -4.38 5.79 -4.48
CA ILE A 53 -3.62 4.69 -5.07
C ILE A 53 -4.26 4.16 -6.35
N VAL A 54 -5.59 4.17 -6.43
CA VAL A 54 -6.32 3.77 -7.65
C VAL A 54 -6.04 4.75 -8.80
N ASP A 55 -5.99 6.05 -8.50
CA ASP A 55 -5.78 7.10 -9.51
C ASP A 55 -4.29 7.35 -9.82
N LEU A 56 -3.39 6.90 -8.95
CA LEU A 56 -1.97 7.26 -8.99
C LEU A 56 -1.30 6.92 -10.33
N PRO A 57 -1.50 5.73 -10.94
CA PRO A 57 -0.93 5.44 -12.26
C PRO A 57 -1.38 6.45 -13.34
N SER A 58 -2.65 6.85 -13.34
CA SER A 58 -3.18 7.82 -14.30
C SER A 58 -2.53 9.20 -14.12
N TYR A 59 -2.46 9.69 -12.88
CA TYR A 59 -1.81 10.96 -12.57
C TYR A 59 -0.31 10.93 -12.89
N ALA A 60 0.39 9.84 -12.58
CA ALA A 60 1.81 9.67 -12.88
C ALA A 60 2.06 9.64 -14.39
N ASN A 61 1.27 8.89 -15.15
CA ASN A 61 1.40 8.83 -16.59
C ASN A 61 1.14 10.19 -17.25
N ARG A 62 0.20 10.99 -16.72
CA ARG A 62 0.00 12.38 -17.18
C ARG A 62 1.22 13.25 -16.94
N VAL A 63 1.89 13.11 -15.79
CA VAL A 63 3.15 13.83 -15.50
C VAL A 63 4.23 13.39 -16.48
N ILE A 64 4.41 12.09 -16.69
CA ILE A 64 5.39 11.54 -17.65
C ILE A 64 5.13 12.12 -19.04
N GLN A 65 3.89 12.07 -19.53
CA GLN A 65 3.55 12.60 -20.85
C GLN A 65 3.86 14.09 -20.98
N ARG A 66 3.58 14.89 -19.95
CA ARG A 66 3.86 16.34 -19.98
C ARG A 66 5.34 16.68 -19.95
N SER A 67 6.17 15.81 -19.34
CA SER A 67 7.62 15.99 -19.32
C SER A 67 8.33 15.56 -20.60
N ARG A 68 7.63 14.90 -21.54
CA ARG A 68 8.24 14.45 -22.80
C ARG A 68 8.49 15.64 -23.72
N SER A 69 9.67 15.64 -24.34
CA SER A 69 9.97 16.55 -25.44
C SER A 69 9.22 16.11 -26.69
N VAL A 70 8.67 17.07 -27.42
CA VAL A 70 7.94 16.83 -28.67
C VAL A 70 8.87 16.11 -29.65
N GLY A 71 8.45 14.96 -30.18
CA GLY A 71 9.18 14.18 -31.19
C GLY A 71 10.10 13.07 -30.64
N VAL A 72 10.22 12.89 -29.32
CA VAL A 72 10.97 11.77 -28.73
C VAL A 72 10.07 10.56 -28.54
N THR A 73 10.34 9.47 -29.28
CA THR A 73 9.60 8.20 -29.21
C THR A 73 10.35 7.10 -28.45
N GLU A 74 11.59 7.35 -28.03
CA GLU A 74 12.43 6.40 -27.31
C GLU A 74 12.32 6.58 -25.79
N GLY A 75 12.47 5.48 -25.03
CA GLY A 75 12.45 5.52 -23.56
C GLY A 75 11.05 5.77 -22.98
N LEU A 76 10.03 5.14 -23.55
CA LEU A 76 8.66 5.32 -23.08
C LEU A 76 8.46 4.57 -21.76
N SER A 77 8.43 5.30 -20.65
CA SER A 77 8.02 4.75 -19.35
C SER A 77 6.53 4.97 -19.07
N TYR A 78 5.91 4.01 -18.41
CA TYR A 78 4.56 4.10 -17.88
C TYR A 78 4.45 3.40 -16.53
N VAL A 79 3.78 4.04 -15.58
CA VAL A 79 3.36 3.41 -14.33
C VAL A 79 2.12 2.56 -14.63
N ILE A 80 2.21 1.26 -14.34
CA ILE A 80 1.13 0.30 -14.62
C ILE A 80 0.20 0.18 -13.42
N ILE A 81 0.78 -0.01 -12.24
CA ILE A 81 0.03 -0.28 -11.02
C ILE A 81 0.74 0.33 -9.82
N ALA A 82 -0.05 0.73 -8.83
CA ALA A 82 0.39 1.09 -7.50
C ALA A 82 -0.09 0.02 -6.51
N GLY A 83 0.80 -0.43 -5.64
CA GLY A 83 0.51 -1.39 -4.58
C GLY A 83 -0.25 -0.77 -3.41
N PHE A 84 -0.75 -1.62 -2.53
CA PHE A 84 -1.45 -1.18 -1.33
C PHE A 84 -0.56 -0.34 -0.40
N PRO A 85 -1.13 0.70 0.23
CA PRO A 85 -0.40 1.53 1.16
C PRO A 85 -0.17 0.83 2.51
N GLU A 86 1.00 1.03 3.09
CA GLU A 86 1.37 0.60 4.44
C GLU A 86 1.64 1.83 5.31
N TYR A 87 1.01 1.90 6.48
CA TYR A 87 1.05 3.08 7.35
C TYR A 87 2.00 2.92 8.52
N GLU A 88 2.62 1.75 8.68
CA GLU A 88 3.58 1.53 9.74
C GLU A 88 4.89 2.29 9.43
N PRO A 89 5.29 3.24 10.30
CA PRO A 89 6.52 3.99 10.10
C PRO A 89 7.74 3.07 10.21
N LEU A 90 8.82 3.42 9.52
CA LEU A 90 10.06 2.65 9.64
C LEU A 90 10.59 2.75 11.09
N PRO A 91 11.13 1.66 11.66
CA PRO A 91 11.79 1.72 12.95
C PRO A 91 13.00 2.66 12.87
N LEU A 92 13.19 3.50 13.88
CA LEU A 92 14.29 4.45 14.00
C LEU A 92 15.61 3.78 14.45
N GLY A 93 15.71 2.45 14.30
CA GLY A 93 16.80 1.61 14.74
C GLY A 93 16.41 0.62 15.85
N PRO A 94 17.36 -0.21 16.31
CA PRO A 94 17.10 -1.22 17.34
C PRO A 94 16.54 -0.58 18.62
N GLY A 95 15.38 -1.08 19.07
CA GLY A 95 14.72 -0.59 20.29
C GLY A 95 14.06 0.80 20.18
N ARG A 96 14.02 1.41 18.98
CA ARG A 96 13.36 2.70 18.75
C ARG A 96 12.27 2.55 17.70
N SER A 97 11.04 2.36 18.15
CA SER A 97 9.86 2.62 17.35
C SER A 97 9.38 4.05 17.62
N PRO A 98 8.69 4.72 16.68
CA PRO A 98 8.03 5.99 17.00
C PRO A 98 7.04 5.84 18.17
N LYS A 99 6.41 4.66 18.32
CA LYS A 99 5.62 4.29 19.50
C LYS A 99 6.42 4.16 20.81
N SER A 100 7.75 3.99 20.73
CA SER A 100 8.62 3.88 21.91
C SER A 100 9.34 5.18 22.24
N ALA A 101 9.35 6.17 21.34
CA ALA A 101 9.79 7.53 21.65
C ALA A 101 8.79 8.28 22.55
N SER A 102 7.54 7.81 22.62
CA SER A 102 6.49 8.31 23.52
C SER A 102 6.38 7.52 24.84
N LEU A 103 7.30 6.59 25.13
CA LEU A 103 7.25 5.80 26.37
C LEU A 103 7.90 6.48 27.59
N ASP A 104 8.49 7.66 27.43
CA ASP A 104 8.85 8.52 28.56
C ASP A 104 7.64 9.40 28.93
N ILE A 105 6.82 8.89 29.86
CA ILE A 105 5.74 9.57 30.60
C ILE A 105 4.50 9.98 29.78
N GLY A 106 3.49 9.09 29.78
CA GLY A 106 2.07 9.47 29.68
C GLY A 106 1.41 9.31 28.31
N GLU A 107 0.40 8.43 28.26
CA GLU A 107 -0.61 8.20 27.19
C GLU A 107 -0.12 8.02 25.73
N PRO A 108 -0.86 7.28 24.89
CA PRO A 108 -0.61 7.29 23.44
C PRO A 108 -0.85 8.71 22.92
N VAL A 109 0.23 9.45 22.68
CA VAL A 109 0.14 10.76 22.02
C VAL A 109 -0.24 10.50 20.58
N GLU A 110 -1.51 10.76 20.24
CA GLU A 110 -1.93 10.88 18.84
C GLU A 110 -1.02 11.93 18.19
N PRO A 111 -0.37 11.61 17.06
CA PRO A 111 0.57 12.53 16.43
C PRO A 111 -0.14 13.84 16.17
N SER A 112 0.43 14.93 16.69
CA SER A 112 -0.13 16.27 16.53
C SER A 112 -0.29 16.59 15.04
N SER A 113 -1.16 17.55 14.71
CA SER A 113 -1.36 17.98 13.31
C SER A 113 -0.07 18.39 12.60
N ASP A 114 0.96 18.71 13.37
CA ASP A 114 2.21 19.27 12.90
C ASP A 114 3.24 18.19 12.55
N GLU A 115 3.03 16.94 12.96
CA GLU A 115 3.94 15.83 12.67
C GLU A 115 3.65 15.18 11.30
N PRO A 116 4.68 14.97 10.46
CA PRO A 116 4.52 14.25 9.21
C PRO A 116 4.12 12.79 9.43
N ARG A 117 3.05 12.37 8.77
CA ARG A 117 2.63 10.96 8.70
C ARG A 117 3.33 10.27 7.53
N GLN A 118 3.91 9.10 7.79
CA GLN A 118 4.55 8.28 6.77
C GLN A 118 3.52 7.33 6.13
N VAL A 119 3.57 7.20 4.81
CA VAL A 119 2.91 6.14 4.06
C VAL A 119 3.93 5.49 3.14
N PHE A 120 4.06 4.18 3.21
CA PHE A 120 4.85 3.40 2.28
C PHE A 120 3.97 2.88 1.15
N ILE A 121 4.41 3.06 -0.09
CA ILE A 121 3.72 2.57 -1.28
C ILE A 121 4.74 1.97 -2.24
N SER A 122 4.28 1.14 -3.17
CA SER A 122 5.12 0.66 -4.26
C SER A 122 4.43 0.87 -5.61
N THR A 123 5.20 0.98 -6.68
CA THR A 123 4.66 1.07 -8.04
C THR A 123 5.44 0.19 -8.99
N LEU A 124 4.75 -0.39 -9.97
CA LEU A 124 5.38 -1.10 -11.08
C LEU A 124 5.41 -0.18 -12.30
N GLU A 125 6.62 0.10 -12.79
CA GLU A 125 6.85 0.84 -14.02
C GLU A 125 7.28 -0.11 -15.13
N ARG A 126 6.77 0.13 -16.34
CA ARG A 126 7.26 -0.51 -17.55
C ARG A 126 7.93 0.50 -18.45
N ASN A 127 9.15 0.19 -18.83
CA ASN A 127 9.97 0.99 -19.73
C ASN A 127 10.11 0.26 -21.07
N TYR A 128 9.91 1.01 -22.15
CA TYR A 128 10.17 0.60 -23.52
C TYR A 128 11.37 1.38 -24.05
N ALA A 129 12.54 0.75 -24.00
CA ALA A 129 13.77 1.30 -24.56
C ALA A 129 14.27 0.37 -25.68
N THR A 130 14.47 0.91 -26.88
CA THR A 130 15.16 0.25 -28.01
C THR A 130 14.72 -1.20 -28.23
N GLY A 131 13.40 -1.43 -28.33
CA GLY A 131 12.82 -2.76 -28.59
C GLY A 131 12.82 -3.74 -27.41
N THR A 132 13.33 -3.34 -26.24
CA THR A 132 13.33 -4.15 -25.02
C THR A 132 12.29 -3.63 -24.05
N LEU A 133 11.49 -4.54 -23.49
CA LEU A 133 10.57 -4.28 -22.41
C LEU A 133 11.25 -4.62 -21.09
N VAL A 134 11.36 -3.63 -20.21
CA VAL A 134 11.90 -3.81 -18.86
C VAL A 134 10.86 -3.36 -17.85
N GLU A 135 10.68 -4.14 -16.79
CA GLU A 135 9.81 -3.81 -15.67
C GLU A 135 10.65 -3.47 -14.43
N LEU A 136 10.26 -2.40 -13.75
CA LEU A 136 10.97 -1.82 -12.63
C LEU A 136 10.00 -1.65 -11.46
N GLN A 137 10.39 -2.14 -10.29
CA GLN A 137 9.62 -1.94 -9.06
C GLN A 137 10.18 -0.72 -8.34
N HIS A 138 9.34 0.27 -8.07
CA HIS A 138 9.70 1.41 -7.24
C HIS A 138 9.06 1.26 -5.87
N TYR A 139 9.80 1.68 -4.85
CA TYR A 139 9.36 1.71 -3.46
C TYR A 139 9.45 3.15 -2.97
N HIS A 140 8.40 3.66 -2.34
CA HIS A 140 8.28 5.06 -2.00
C HIS A 140 7.91 5.23 -0.53
N TRP A 141 8.66 6.08 0.17
CA TRP A 141 8.27 6.61 1.48
C TRP A 141 7.71 8.00 1.26
N VAL A 142 6.43 8.15 1.51
CA VAL A 142 5.67 9.38 1.31
C VAL A 142 5.40 10.00 2.68
N PHE A 143 5.86 11.22 2.88
CA PHE A 143 5.65 11.94 4.14
C PHE A 143 4.65 13.06 3.92
N LEU A 144 3.53 13.04 4.65
CA LEU A 144 2.45 14.01 4.49
C LEU A 144 2.17 14.76 5.79
N THR A 145 1.80 16.02 5.67
CA THR A 145 1.35 16.86 6.79
C THR A 145 -0.11 17.25 6.61
N LYS A 146 -0.86 17.25 7.71
CA LYS A 146 -2.26 17.68 7.73
C LYS A 146 -2.28 19.19 7.93
N THR A 147 -2.95 19.92 7.03
CA THR A 147 -3.13 21.37 7.15
C THR A 147 -4.61 21.71 7.24
N GLN A 148 -4.95 22.97 7.54
CA GLN A 148 -6.35 23.43 7.59
C GLN A 148 -7.12 23.17 6.28
N SER A 149 -6.44 23.17 5.13
CA SER A 149 -7.07 22.89 3.84
C SER A 149 -6.96 21.42 3.41
N GLY A 150 -6.50 20.52 4.28
CA GLY A 150 -6.29 19.09 4.01
C GLY A 150 -4.82 18.68 3.90
N TRP A 151 -4.59 17.44 3.45
CA TRP A 151 -3.26 16.82 3.39
C TRP A 151 -2.36 17.43 2.31
N ARG A 152 -1.07 17.57 2.62
CA ARG A 152 -0.02 18.01 1.70
C ARG A 152 1.19 17.08 1.75
N LEU A 153 1.87 16.91 0.63
CA LEU A 153 3.15 16.21 0.59
C LEU A 153 4.24 17.10 1.19
N ALA A 154 4.95 16.59 2.20
CA ALA A 154 6.12 17.26 2.78
C ALA A 154 7.40 16.88 2.03
N MET A 155 7.64 15.57 1.89
CA MET A 155 8.79 15.02 1.16
C MET A 155 8.53 13.58 0.75
N MET A 156 9.37 13.07 -0.16
CA MET A 156 9.30 11.69 -0.62
C MET A 156 10.70 11.13 -0.88
N PHE A 157 10.92 9.87 -0.49
CA PHE A 157 12.10 9.11 -0.87
C PHE A 157 11.71 7.92 -1.71
N SER A 158 12.61 7.45 -2.58
CA SER A 158 12.35 6.25 -3.37
C SER A 158 13.57 5.37 -3.56
N ARG A 159 13.32 4.05 -3.60
CA ARG A 159 14.28 3.03 -4.04
C ARG A 159 13.79 2.41 -5.35
N LEU A 160 14.74 2.05 -6.19
CA LEU A 160 14.49 1.37 -7.47
C LEU A 160 14.96 -0.07 -7.37
N GLY A 161 14.07 -1.03 -7.63
CA GLY A 161 14.37 -2.45 -7.73
C GLY A 161 14.12 -2.99 -9.14
N THR A 162 14.75 -4.12 -9.46
CA THR A 162 14.46 -4.88 -10.67
C THR A 162 13.20 -5.72 -10.47
N TYR A 163 12.40 -5.90 -11.52
CA TYR A 163 11.28 -6.83 -11.51
C TYR A 163 11.43 -7.91 -12.60
N PRO A 164 11.22 -9.20 -12.29
CA PRO A 164 11.06 -9.77 -10.94
C PRO A 164 12.32 -9.56 -10.08
N ALA A 165 12.18 -9.70 -8.76
CA ALA A 165 13.28 -9.45 -7.82
C ALA A 165 14.48 -10.36 -8.14
N GLY A 166 15.66 -9.76 -8.29
CA GLY A 166 16.87 -10.51 -8.63
C GLY A 166 18.16 -9.84 -8.16
N LYS A 167 18.16 -8.51 -8.06
CA LYS A 167 19.22 -7.73 -7.42
C LYS A 167 18.64 -6.92 -6.26
N PRO A 168 19.44 -6.63 -5.21
CA PRO A 168 19.02 -5.69 -4.17
C PRO A 168 18.60 -4.35 -4.80
N PRO A 169 17.55 -3.70 -4.27
CA PRO A 169 17.14 -2.40 -4.75
C PRO A 169 18.25 -1.37 -4.50
N LEU A 170 18.31 -0.36 -5.38
CA LEU A 170 19.22 0.77 -5.23
C LEU A 170 18.96 1.51 -3.91
N PRO A 171 20.00 2.18 -3.36
CA PRO A 171 19.82 3.01 -2.17
C PRO A 171 18.72 4.06 -2.34
N PRO A 172 18.00 4.41 -1.25
CA PRO A 172 16.94 5.41 -1.31
C PRO A 172 17.52 6.77 -1.68
N ARG A 173 16.81 7.49 -2.55
CA ARG A 173 17.14 8.87 -2.95
C ARG A 173 15.93 9.76 -2.73
N ASP A 174 16.18 11.04 -2.48
CA ASP A 174 15.11 12.05 -2.48
C ASP A 174 14.43 12.07 -3.85
N SER A 175 13.11 11.95 -3.85
CA SER A 175 12.25 11.94 -5.01
C SER A 175 11.07 12.90 -4.86
N SER A 176 11.18 13.89 -3.97
CA SER A 176 10.14 14.89 -3.69
C SER A 176 9.73 15.72 -4.91
N THR A 177 10.58 15.77 -5.95
CA THR A 177 10.30 16.40 -7.24
C THR A 177 10.08 15.39 -8.38
N GLY A 178 10.11 14.09 -8.09
CA GLY A 178 9.94 13.02 -9.07
C GLY A 178 8.50 12.86 -9.57
N VAL A 179 8.31 12.01 -10.58
CA VAL A 179 7.02 11.76 -11.23
C VAL A 179 5.93 11.41 -10.23
N ILE A 180 6.19 10.45 -9.33
CA ILE A 180 5.21 10.00 -8.33
C ILE A 180 4.88 11.12 -7.33
N ALA A 181 5.86 11.92 -6.89
CA ALA A 181 5.62 13.03 -5.97
C ALA A 181 4.77 14.13 -6.63
N GLN A 182 5.05 14.46 -7.89
CA GLN A 182 4.25 15.41 -8.66
C GLN A 182 2.83 14.89 -8.91
N ALA A 183 2.69 13.58 -9.17
CA ALA A 183 1.38 12.94 -9.33
C ALA A 183 0.56 13.04 -8.03
N ILE A 184 1.15 12.69 -6.88
CA ILE A 184 0.53 12.80 -5.55
C ILE A 184 0.15 14.26 -5.27
N ASN A 185 1.06 15.22 -5.46
CA ASN A 185 0.77 16.64 -5.25
C ASN A 185 -0.40 17.13 -6.10
N THR A 186 -0.43 16.72 -7.37
CA THR A 186 -1.50 17.11 -8.29
C THR A 186 -2.82 16.47 -7.88
N TRP A 187 -2.83 15.19 -7.53
CA TRP A 187 -4.03 14.49 -7.05
C TRP A 187 -4.57 15.13 -5.78
N LEU A 188 -3.71 15.39 -4.78
CA LEU A 188 -4.11 16.04 -3.53
C LEU A 188 -4.69 17.45 -3.78
N ARG A 189 -4.13 18.19 -4.73
CA ARG A 189 -4.68 19.50 -5.13
C ARG A 189 -6.06 19.36 -5.76
N ASP A 190 -6.23 18.45 -6.70
CA ASP A 190 -7.50 18.24 -7.41
C ASP A 190 -8.57 17.69 -6.43
N CYS A 191 -8.17 16.88 -5.46
CA CYS A 191 -8.98 16.42 -4.33
C CYS A 191 -9.49 17.61 -3.49
N ARG A 192 -8.59 18.50 -3.03
CA ARG A 192 -8.99 19.70 -2.26
C ARG A 192 -9.90 20.65 -3.04
N ALA A 193 -9.78 20.68 -4.37
CA ALA A 193 -10.64 21.45 -5.26
C ALA A 193 -12.00 20.80 -5.54
N GLY A 194 -12.27 19.60 -5.00
CA GLY A 194 -13.54 18.89 -5.19
C GLY A 194 -13.72 18.27 -6.59
N VAL A 195 -12.62 18.08 -7.32
CA VAL A 195 -12.63 17.43 -8.65
C VAL A 195 -12.74 15.91 -8.50
N ILE A 196 -12.13 15.35 -7.45
CA ILE A 196 -12.23 13.93 -7.08
C ILE A 196 -13.49 13.74 -6.24
N ARG A 197 -14.34 12.77 -6.59
CA ARG A 197 -15.60 12.44 -5.92
C ARG A 197 -15.60 11.00 -5.46
#